data_AF-A0A6S7I0A7-F1
#
_entry.id   AF-A0A6S7I0A7-F1
#
_cell.length_a   1.000
_cell.length_b   1.000
_cell.length_c   1.000
_cell.angle_alpha   90.00
_cell.angle_beta   90.00
_cell.angle_gamma   90.00
#
_symmetry.space_group_name_H-M   'P 1'
#
loop_
_entity.id
_entity.type
_entity.pdbx_description
1 polymer ?
#
loop_
_entity_poly.entity_id
_entity_poly.type
_entity_poly.pdbx_seq_one_letter_code
_entity_poly.pdbx_strand_id
1 'polypeptide(L)'
;MDKSEILDAHDELDLYALHYIYLPAIQASLNEFVNQWNHHGVRTMHSISPLALWYSEVIEIGVTDVNIGDITLYGIDPDGPVGDIETENMVVVPESTINLTENQVSEIRRLVPDPLSDDSNHGIHHYLTVRN
;
A
#
# COMPACT_ATOMS: atom_id res chain seq x y z
N MET A 1 -21.09 12.68 -6.98
CA MET A 1 -22.01 12.35 -5.89
C MET A 1 -22.50 10.95 -6.15
N ASP A 2 -22.08 9.98 -5.33
CA ASP A 2 -22.55 8.60 -5.46
C ASP A 2 -24.04 8.54 -5.06
N LYS A 3 -24.84 7.74 -5.76
CA LYS A 3 -26.32 7.82 -5.74
C LYS A 3 -26.97 7.18 -4.52
N SER A 4 -26.18 6.74 -3.54
CA SER A 4 -26.64 5.94 -2.40
C SER A 4 -26.52 6.63 -1.02
N GLU A 5 -25.92 7.83 -0.91
CA GLU A 5 -25.68 8.53 0.39
C GLU A 5 -24.93 7.69 1.46
N ILE A 6 -24.29 6.59 1.07
CA ILE A 6 -23.59 5.66 1.97
C ILE A 6 -22.19 6.18 2.37
N LEU A 7 -21.62 7.07 1.57
CA LEU A 7 -20.27 7.59 1.74
C LEU A 7 -20.24 9.09 1.45
N ASP A 8 -19.69 9.87 2.37
CA ASP A 8 -19.32 11.27 2.15
C ASP A 8 -17.79 11.40 2.15
N ALA A 9 -17.23 11.81 1.02
CA ALA A 9 -15.79 11.98 0.84
C ALA A 9 -15.21 13.17 1.61
N HIS A 10 -16.05 14.04 2.18
CA HIS A 10 -15.63 15.17 3.01
C HIS A 10 -15.91 14.93 4.50
N ASP A 11 -16.54 13.82 4.85
CA ASP A 11 -16.77 13.44 6.24
C ASP A 11 -15.55 12.68 6.78
N GLU A 12 -15.03 13.15 7.91
CA GLU A 12 -13.82 12.60 8.50
C GLU A 12 -14.03 11.19 9.05
N LEU A 13 -15.25 10.85 9.51
CA LEU A 13 -15.54 9.52 10.05
C LEU A 13 -15.54 8.50 8.92
N ASP A 14 -16.10 8.88 7.77
CA ASP A 14 -16.04 8.09 6.55
C ASP A 14 -14.59 7.91 6.08
N LEU A 15 -13.77 8.97 6.07
CA LEU A 15 -12.34 8.86 5.75
C LEU A 15 -11.57 7.95 6.71
N TYR A 16 -11.82 8.06 8.01
CA TYR A 16 -11.20 7.19 9.01
C TYR A 16 -11.60 5.73 8.81
N ALA A 17 -12.89 5.45 8.63
CA ALA A 17 -13.40 4.09 8.40
C ALA A 17 -12.82 3.50 7.11
N LEU A 18 -12.75 4.29 6.04
CA LEU A 18 -12.11 3.90 4.78
C LEU A 18 -10.62 3.58 4.98
N HIS A 19 -9.87 4.43 5.69
CA HIS A 19 -8.45 4.16 5.96
C HIS A 19 -8.26 2.91 6.80
N TYR A 20 -9.08 2.69 7.82
CA TYR A 20 -8.99 1.49 8.67
C TYR A 20 -9.19 0.19 7.88
N ILE A 21 -10.08 0.20 6.88
CA ILE A 21 -10.41 -0.99 6.08
C ILE A 21 -9.52 -1.13 4.83
N TYR A 22 -9.44 -0.08 4.02
CA TYR A 22 -8.86 -0.19 2.68
C TYR A 22 -7.36 0.07 2.65
N LEU A 23 -6.78 0.81 3.60
CA LEU A 23 -5.32 0.95 3.66
C LEU A 23 -4.60 -0.40 3.83
N PRO A 24 -4.98 -1.27 4.80
CA PRO A 24 -4.37 -2.59 4.89
C PRO A 24 -4.68 -3.46 3.67
N ALA A 25 -5.89 -3.36 3.09
CA ALA A 25 -6.26 -4.11 1.89
C ALA A 25 -5.42 -3.73 0.66
N ILE A 26 -5.17 -2.43 0.46
CA ILE A 26 -4.28 -1.92 -0.59
C ILE A 26 -2.87 -2.42 -0.35
N GLN A 27 -2.36 -2.32 0.89
CA GLN A 27 -1.02 -2.80 1.21
C GLN A 27 -0.88 -4.31 0.98
N ALA A 28 -1.88 -5.10 1.36
CA ALA A 28 -1.90 -6.55 1.09
C ALA A 28 -1.88 -6.84 -0.41
N SER A 29 -2.66 -6.10 -1.20
CA SER A 29 -2.68 -6.22 -2.67
C SER A 29 -1.33 -5.86 -3.30
N LEU A 30 -0.66 -4.81 -2.80
CA LEU A 30 0.68 -4.42 -3.25
C LEU A 30 1.72 -5.48 -2.90
N ASN A 31 1.67 -6.02 -1.68
CA ASN A 31 2.57 -7.09 -1.26
C ASN A 31 2.40 -8.33 -2.14
N GLU A 32 1.15 -8.70 -2.44
CA GLU A 32 0.86 -9.82 -3.33
C GLU A 32 1.31 -9.54 -4.77
N PHE A 33 1.12 -8.32 -5.27
CA PHE A 33 1.65 -7.93 -6.57
C PHE A 33 3.17 -8.07 -6.63
N VAL A 34 3.89 -7.55 -5.64
CA VAL A 34 5.35 -7.68 -5.56
C VAL A 34 5.77 -9.15 -5.52
N ASN A 35 5.07 -9.97 -4.74
CA ASN A 35 5.34 -11.40 -4.64
C ASN A 35 5.12 -12.11 -5.98
N GLN A 36 3.98 -11.90 -6.63
CA GLN A 36 3.69 -12.47 -7.96
C GLN A 36 4.70 -11.97 -8.99
N TRP A 37 5.02 -10.69 -8.98
CA TRP A 37 5.98 -10.10 -9.90
C TRP A 37 7.38 -10.70 -9.72
N ASN A 38 7.84 -10.94 -8.49
CA ASN A 38 9.15 -11.55 -8.28
C ASN A 38 9.22 -13.02 -8.72
N HIS A 39 8.09 -13.73 -8.73
CA HIS A 39 8.04 -15.16 -9.04
C HIS A 39 7.49 -15.50 -10.44
N HIS A 40 6.89 -14.56 -11.17
CA HIS A 40 6.38 -14.83 -12.51
C HIS A 40 7.51 -15.06 -13.52
N GLY A 41 7.30 -15.94 -14.50
CA GLY A 41 8.27 -16.16 -15.57
C GLY A 41 8.28 -15.01 -16.59
N VAL A 42 9.45 -14.44 -16.84
CA VAL A 42 9.62 -13.39 -17.86
C VAL A 42 9.73 -14.05 -19.24
N ARG A 43 8.78 -13.74 -20.14
CA ARG A 43 8.70 -14.35 -21.47
C ARG A 43 9.97 -14.18 -22.31
N THR A 44 10.65 -13.04 -22.19
CA THR A 44 11.89 -12.74 -22.92
C THR A 44 13.13 -13.38 -22.30
N MET A 45 13.02 -13.97 -21.10
CA MET A 45 14.09 -14.64 -20.38
C MET A 45 13.76 -16.12 -20.18
N HIS A 46 13.24 -16.78 -21.22
CA HIS A 46 12.89 -18.21 -21.19
C HIS A 46 11.98 -18.64 -20.02
N SER A 47 11.10 -17.73 -19.57
CA SER A 47 10.21 -17.94 -18.43
C SER A 47 10.92 -18.09 -17.08
N ILE A 48 12.17 -17.63 -16.96
CA ILE A 48 12.87 -17.51 -15.69
C ILE A 48 12.28 -16.31 -14.93
N SER A 49 12.10 -16.45 -13.61
CA SER A 49 11.53 -15.38 -12.78
C SER A 49 12.56 -14.28 -12.48
N PRO A 50 12.12 -13.03 -12.26
CA PRO A 50 13.03 -11.94 -11.86
C PRO A 50 13.88 -12.31 -10.65
N LEU A 51 13.28 -12.96 -9.65
CA LEU A 51 14.01 -13.41 -8.46
C LEU A 51 15.07 -14.47 -8.78
N ALA A 52 14.78 -15.41 -9.68
CA ALA A 52 15.76 -16.42 -10.09
C ALA A 52 16.92 -15.82 -10.90
N LEU A 53 16.63 -14.85 -11.79
CA LEU A 53 17.66 -14.10 -12.53
C LEU A 53 18.58 -13.33 -11.57
N TRP A 54 17.99 -12.69 -10.55
CA TRP A 54 18.75 -12.00 -9.52
C TRP A 54 19.69 -12.96 -8.78
N TYR A 55 19.19 -14.12 -8.33
CA TYR A 55 20.02 -15.10 -7.65
C TYR A 55 21.12 -15.70 -8.53
N SER A 56 20.86 -15.94 -9.82
CA SER A 56 21.90 -16.48 -10.72
C SER A 56 23.07 -15.52 -10.86
N GLU A 57 22.81 -14.23 -10.99
CA GLU A 57 23.84 -13.20 -11.10
C GLU A 57 24.62 -13.06 -9.78
N VAL A 58 23.92 -13.01 -8.64
CA VAL A 58 24.54 -12.88 -7.31
C VAL A 58 25.47 -14.07 -6.99
N ILE A 59 25.03 -15.28 -7.34
CA ILE A 59 25.84 -16.50 -7.16
C ILE A 59 27.07 -16.50 -8.07
N GLU A 60 26.92 -16.08 -9.33
CA GLU A 60 28.02 -16.01 -10.30
C GLU A 60 29.12 -15.03 -9.87
N ILE A 61 28.75 -13.90 -9.26
CA ILE A 61 29.69 -12.89 -8.77
C ILE A 61 30.31 -13.32 -7.41
N GLY A 62 29.78 -14.35 -6.75
CA GLY A 62 30.29 -14.86 -5.48
C GLY A 62 30.02 -13.93 -4.29
N VAL A 63 29.00 -13.07 -4.39
CA VAL A 63 28.64 -12.10 -3.35
C VAL A 63 27.76 -12.78 -2.30
N THR A 64 28.27 -12.91 -1.08
CA THR A 64 27.51 -13.50 0.05
C THR A 64 26.64 -12.47 0.79
N ASP A 65 26.93 -11.18 0.60
CA ASP A 65 26.20 -10.06 1.20
C ASP A 65 25.98 -8.99 0.13
N VAL A 66 24.75 -8.94 -0.41
CA VAL A 66 24.40 -7.98 -1.44
C VAL A 66 24.17 -6.64 -0.77
N ASN A 67 25.13 -5.72 -0.90
CA ASN A 67 24.89 -4.33 -0.57
C ASN A 67 23.97 -3.73 -1.63
N ILE A 68 22.67 -3.66 -1.32
CA ILE A 68 21.62 -3.12 -2.21
C ILE A 68 21.80 -1.60 -2.42
N GLY A 69 22.75 -0.97 -1.72
CA GLY A 69 22.91 0.48 -1.71
C GLY A 69 21.72 1.16 -1.02
N ASP A 70 21.61 2.46 -1.23
CA ASP A 70 20.43 3.20 -0.79
C ASP A 70 19.29 2.98 -1.78
N ILE A 71 18.31 2.17 -1.38
CA ILE A 71 17.14 1.86 -2.21
C ILE A 71 16.32 3.11 -2.55
N THR A 72 16.45 4.20 -1.79
CA THR A 72 15.80 5.48 -2.11
C THR A 72 16.35 6.13 -3.37
N LEU A 73 17.52 5.70 -3.84
CA LEU A 73 18.13 6.14 -5.10
C LEU A 73 17.69 5.32 -6.31
N TYR A 74 16.91 4.25 -6.13
CA TYR A 74 16.43 3.42 -7.24
C TYR A 74 15.53 4.24 -8.18
N GLY A 75 15.93 4.36 -9.45
CA GLY A 75 15.23 5.15 -10.46
C GLY A 75 15.65 6.63 -10.52
N ILE A 76 16.59 7.07 -9.67
CA ILE A 76 17.23 8.38 -9.80
C ILE A 76 18.34 8.27 -10.84
N ASP A 77 18.28 9.08 -11.90
CA ASP A 77 19.36 9.24 -12.86
C ASP A 77 20.30 10.37 -12.38
N PRO A 78 21.53 10.07 -11.91
CA PRO A 78 22.43 11.10 -11.38
C PRO A 78 22.91 12.09 -12.45
N ASP A 79 22.97 11.64 -13.71
CA ASP A 79 23.39 12.43 -14.86
C ASP A 79 22.19 12.94 -15.68
N GLY A 80 20.98 12.59 -15.25
CA GLY A 80 19.73 13.03 -15.84
C GLY A 80 19.47 14.50 -15.57
N PRO A 81 18.65 15.18 -16.39
CA PRO A 81 18.21 16.52 -16.08
C PRO A 81 17.48 16.49 -14.73
N VAL A 82 18.01 17.23 -13.76
CA VAL A 82 17.33 17.47 -12.49
C VAL A 82 16.08 18.26 -12.84
N GLY A 83 14.92 17.60 -12.78
CA GLY A 83 13.65 18.32 -12.82
C GLY A 83 13.63 19.28 -11.63
N ASP A 84 13.19 20.51 -11.85
CA ASP A 84 12.96 21.42 -10.73
C ASP A 84 12.01 20.72 -9.76
N ILE A 85 12.50 20.40 -8.57
CA ILE A 85 11.64 19.86 -7.52
C ILE A 85 10.74 21.02 -7.13
N GLU A 86 9.49 21.00 -7.62
CA GLU A 86 8.43 21.88 -7.14
C GLU A 86 8.16 21.52 -5.67
N THR A 87 9.03 22.01 -4.79
CA THR A 87 8.97 21.86 -3.33
C THR A 87 7.87 22.74 -2.74
N GLU A 88 7.33 23.66 -3.53
CA GLU A 88 6.19 24.51 -3.23
C GLU A 88 4.92 24.05 -3.96
N ASN A 89 4.68 22.74 -4.07
CA ASN A 89 3.47 22.23 -4.72
C ASN A 89 2.16 22.73 -4.10
N MET A 90 2.19 23.47 -2.97
CA MET A 90 1.01 23.94 -2.21
C MET A 90 0.00 22.82 -1.87
N VAL A 91 0.36 21.55 -2.09
CA VAL A 91 -0.42 20.38 -1.72
C VAL A 91 -0.09 20.08 -0.27
N VAL A 92 -0.88 20.68 0.61
CA VAL A 92 -0.92 20.29 2.02
C VAL A 92 -1.97 19.19 2.13
N VAL A 93 -1.55 17.98 2.49
CA VAL A 93 -2.48 16.93 2.91
C VAL A 93 -2.94 17.29 4.32
N PRO A 94 -4.22 17.65 4.53
CA PRO A 94 -4.70 17.98 5.87
C PRO A 94 -4.64 16.75 6.77
N GLU A 95 -4.22 16.95 8.02
CA GLU A 95 -4.35 15.92 9.04
C GLU A 95 -5.84 15.72 9.37
N SER A 96 -6.23 14.45 9.57
CA SER A 96 -7.60 14.16 9.98
C SER A 96 -7.89 14.81 11.32
N THR A 97 -9.07 15.42 11.44
CA THR A 97 -9.48 16.08 12.69
C THR A 97 -9.98 15.10 13.75
N ILE A 98 -10.14 13.81 13.39
CA ILE A 98 -10.63 12.77 14.29
C ILE A 98 -9.56 12.37 15.30
N ASN A 99 -9.90 12.57 16.57
CA ASN A 99 -9.13 12.10 17.70
C ASN A 99 -9.96 11.07 18.48
N LEU A 100 -9.73 9.78 18.20
CA LEU A 100 -10.42 8.70 18.90
C LEU A 100 -9.78 8.44 20.26
N THR A 101 -10.62 8.19 21.26
CA THR A 101 -10.19 7.68 22.57
C THR A 101 -9.75 6.22 22.47
N GLU A 102 -8.91 5.76 23.39
CA GLU A 102 -8.48 4.35 23.43
C GLU A 102 -9.67 3.38 23.49
N ASN A 103 -10.72 3.73 24.21
CA ASN A 103 -11.95 2.94 24.29
C ASN A 103 -12.61 2.78 22.92
N GLN A 104 -12.74 3.87 22.14
CA GLN A 104 -13.31 3.84 20.80
C GLN A 104 -12.47 2.98 19.85
N VAL A 105 -11.14 3.12 19.90
CA VAL A 105 -10.23 2.27 19.11
C VAL A 105 -10.38 0.80 19.50
N SER A 106 -10.53 0.50 20.80
CA SER A 106 -10.72 -0.87 21.28
C SER A 106 -12.05 -1.47 20.82
N GLU A 107 -13.13 -0.69 20.79
CA GLU A 107 -14.43 -1.13 20.28
C GLU A 107 -14.38 -1.39 18.77
N ILE A 108 -13.74 -0.50 17.99
CA ILE A 108 -13.55 -0.71 16.54
C ILE A 108 -12.81 -2.02 16.29
N ARG A 109 -11.71 -2.28 17.01
CA ARG A 109 -10.95 -3.54 16.91
C ARG A 109 -11.75 -4.76 17.37
N ARG A 110 -12.70 -4.60 18.28
CA ARG A 110 -13.60 -5.68 18.71
C ARG A 110 -14.64 -6.00 17.64
N LEU A 111 -15.17 -4.98 16.97
CA LEU A 111 -16.18 -5.10 15.91
C LEU A 111 -15.58 -5.63 14.60
N VAL A 112 -14.43 -5.08 14.19
CA VAL A 112 -13.66 -5.51 13.02
C VAL A 112 -12.22 -5.82 13.46
N PRO A 113 -11.97 -7.06 13.94
CA PRO A 113 -10.64 -7.48 14.39
C PRO A 113 -9.62 -7.61 13.25
N ASP A 114 -10.09 -8.04 12.08
CA ASP A 114 -9.26 -8.20 10.89
C ASP A 114 -9.94 -7.51 9.68
N PRO A 115 -9.46 -6.33 9.26
CA PRO A 115 -9.95 -5.64 8.08
C PRO A 115 -9.79 -6.41 6.76
N LEU A 116 -8.89 -7.41 6.71
CA LEU A 116 -8.64 -8.23 5.53
C LEU A 116 -9.55 -9.45 5.45
N SER A 117 -10.29 -9.74 6.52
CA SER A 117 -11.23 -10.87 6.53
C SER A 117 -12.35 -10.65 5.51
N ASP A 118 -12.69 -11.70 4.77
CA ASP A 118 -13.74 -11.65 3.76
C ASP A 118 -15.10 -11.40 4.42
N ASP A 119 -15.69 -10.23 4.14
CA ASP A 119 -17.02 -9.84 4.59
C ASP A 119 -18.13 -10.22 3.59
N SER A 120 -17.78 -10.96 2.53
CA SER A 120 -18.64 -11.29 1.38
C SER A 120 -19.13 -10.07 0.59
N ASN A 121 -18.57 -8.88 0.85
CA ASN A 121 -18.98 -7.63 0.24
C ASN A 121 -17.80 -6.65 0.03
N HIS A 122 -16.61 -7.19 -0.26
CA HIS A 122 -15.42 -6.39 -0.60
C HIS A 122 -15.04 -5.31 0.43
N GLY A 123 -15.24 -5.58 1.71
CA GLY A 123 -14.94 -4.67 2.82
C GLY A 123 -16.03 -3.62 3.10
N ILE A 124 -17.12 -3.58 2.33
CA ILE A 124 -18.20 -2.60 2.52
C ILE A 124 -18.94 -2.84 3.84
N HIS A 125 -19.14 -4.10 4.24
CA HIS A 125 -19.81 -4.40 5.51
C HIS A 125 -18.92 -4.04 6.70
N HIS A 126 -17.61 -4.28 6.59
CA HIS A 126 -16.65 -3.81 7.59
C HIS A 126 -16.62 -2.29 7.70
N TYR A 127 -16.61 -1.58 6.57
CA TYR A 127 -16.70 -0.12 6.53
C TYR A 127 -17.96 0.38 7.24
N LEU A 128 -19.14 -0.17 6.90
CA LEU A 128 -20.41 0.20 7.53
C LEU A 128 -20.42 -0.12 9.03
N THR A 129 -19.69 -1.14 9.46
CA THR A 129 -19.60 -1.53 10.88
C THR A 129 -18.73 -0.57 11.69
N VAL A 130 -17.67 0.00 11.09
CA VAL A 130 -16.80 0.98 11.74
C VAL A 130 -17.40 2.38 11.73
N ARG A 131 -18.19 2.70 10.70
CA ARG A 131 -18.87 3.98 10.54
C ARG A 131 -20.01 4.18 11.56
N ASN A 132 -20.78 3.14 11.85
CA ASN A 132 -21.97 3.20 12.72
C ASN A 132 -21.62 3.02 14.20
#